data_AF-A0A8D6SX23-F1
#
_entry.id   AF-A0A8D6SX23-F1
#
_cell.length_a   1.000
_cell.length_b   1.000
_cell.length_c   1.000
_cell.angle_alpha   90.00
_cell.angle_beta   90.00
_cell.angle_gamma   90.00
#
_symmetry.space_group_name_H-M   'P 1'
#
loop_
_entity.id
_entity.type
_entity.pdbx_description
1 polymer ?
#
loop_
_entity_poly.entity_id
_entity_poly.type
_entity_poly.pdbx_seq_one_letter_code
_entity_poly.pdbx_strand_id
1 'polypeptide(L)'
;MEYIEYLLYLGYVLLIIGTIGAIVGPKSNDRLIRLLNTEVATFGVCFIFLAYDEALALMTFIAVNAILSLILVRAIIQNEEYEKESDIE
;
A
#
# COMPACT_ATOMS: atom_id res chain seq x y z
N MET A 1 -6.71 -23.17 17.83
CA MET A 1 -6.31 -21.93 17.14
C MET A 1 -5.88 -22.32 15.76
N GLU A 2 -6.84 -22.27 14.84
CA GLU A 2 -6.67 -22.69 13.46
C GLU A 2 -5.75 -21.68 12.75
N TYR A 3 -4.79 -22.11 11.93
CA TYR A 3 -3.79 -21.22 11.30
C TYR A 3 -4.42 -20.03 10.54
N ILE A 4 -5.65 -20.21 10.07
CA ILE A 4 -6.49 -19.22 9.40
C ILE A 4 -6.80 -18.04 10.33
N GLU A 5 -7.11 -18.28 11.60
CA GLU A 5 -7.41 -17.22 12.57
C GLU A 5 -6.21 -16.30 12.78
N TYR A 6 -4.99 -16.86 12.85
CA TYR A 6 -3.76 -16.06 12.98
C TYR A 6 -3.50 -15.19 11.75
N LEU A 7 -3.74 -15.71 10.53
CA LEU A 7 -3.64 -14.93 9.29
C LEU A 7 -4.63 -13.76 9.28
N LEU A 8 -5.85 -14.02 9.75
CA LEU A 8 -6.92 -13.03 9.79
C LEU A 8 -6.60 -11.90 10.79
N TYR A 9 -6.14 -12.24 12.00
CA TYR A 9 -5.66 -11.26 12.97
C TYR A 9 -4.44 -10.47 12.48
N LEU A 10 -3.48 -11.15 11.84
CA LEU A 10 -2.32 -10.48 11.24
C LEU A 10 -2.75 -9.49 10.14
N GLY A 11 -3.70 -9.90 9.30
CA GLY A 11 -4.29 -9.06 8.26
C GLY A 11 -4.92 -7.79 8.83
N TYR A 12 -5.72 -7.91 9.89
CA TYR A 12 -6.31 -6.73 10.57
C TYR A 12 -5.25 -5.82 11.20
N VAL A 13 -4.23 -6.38 11.85
CA VAL A 13 -3.16 -5.59 12.47
C VAL A 13 -2.39 -4.81 11.40
N LEU A 14 -2.02 -5.45 10.28
CA LEU A 14 -1.36 -4.80 9.16
C LEU A 14 -2.23 -3.72 8.51
N LEU A 15 -3.53 -3.98 8.38
CA LEU A 15 -4.47 -3.01 7.81
C LEU A 15 -4.60 -1.76 8.69
N ILE A 16 -4.71 -1.93 10.01
CA ILE A 16 -4.79 -0.81 10.96
C ILE A 16 -3.46 -0.02 10.98
N ILE A 17 -2.32 -0.70 11.07
CA ILE A 17 -1.01 -0.02 11.11
C ILE A 17 -0.72 0.67 9.78
N GLY A 18 -0.99 0.02 8.64
CA GLY A 18 -0.79 0.59 7.32
C GLY A 18 -1.68 1.80 7.04
N THR A 19 -2.95 1.76 7.44
CA THR A 19 -3.87 2.90 7.29
C THR A 19 -3.46 4.09 8.18
N ILE A 20 -3.07 3.84 9.43
CA ILE A 20 -2.51 4.88 10.30
C ILE A 20 -1.22 5.44 9.68
N GLY A 21 -0.34 4.58 9.18
CA GLY A 21 0.89 4.97 8.48
C GLY A 21 0.62 5.83 7.25
N ALA A 22 -0.44 5.54 6.48
CA ALA A 22 -0.84 6.33 5.33
C ALA A 22 -1.41 7.70 5.72
N ILE A 23 -2.19 7.78 6.81
CA ILE A 23 -2.79 9.03 7.32
C ILE A 23 -1.76 9.92 8.03
N VAL A 24 -0.78 9.34 8.72
CA VAL A 24 0.32 10.08 9.36
C VAL A 24 1.41 10.42 8.35
N GLY A 25 1.56 9.61 7.30
CA GLY A 25 2.46 9.77 6.16
C GLY A 25 2.46 11.14 5.44
N PRO A 26 1.37 11.94 5.34
CA PRO A 26 1.45 13.31 4.81
C PRO A 26 2.42 14.24 5.55
N LYS A 27 2.95 13.85 6.73
CA LYS A 27 4.02 14.58 7.42
C LYS A 27 5.45 14.14 7.06
N SER A 28 5.64 13.07 6.27
CA SER A 28 6.98 12.68 5.81
C SER A 28 7.32 13.41 4.50
N ASN A 29 8.48 14.08 4.46
CA ASN A 29 8.99 14.73 3.25
C ASN A 29 9.22 13.75 2.09
N ASP A 30 9.36 12.45 2.38
CA ASP A 30 9.65 11.43 1.38
C ASP A 30 8.37 10.80 0.80
N ARG A 31 8.16 11.05 -0.48
CA ARG A 31 6.97 10.60 -1.23
C ARG A 31 6.94 9.06 -1.38
N LEU A 32 8.11 8.42 -1.40
CA LEU A 32 8.27 6.96 -1.40
C LEU A 32 7.82 6.30 -0.10
N ILE A 33 8.11 6.91 1.06
CA ILE A 33 7.69 6.38 2.37
C ILE A 33 6.15 6.33 2.46
N ARG A 34 5.47 7.32 1.88
CA ARG A 34 4.01 7.36 1.79
C ARG A 34 3.44 6.22 0.95
N LEU A 35 4.11 5.88 -0.16
CA LEU A 35 3.72 4.75 -1.00
C LEU A 35 3.88 3.44 -0.23
N LEU A 36 5.01 3.26 0.45
CA LEU A 36 5.32 2.04 1.21
C LEU A 36 4.32 1.79 2.36
N ASN A 37 3.88 2.85 3.05
CA ASN A 37 2.84 2.72 4.08
C ASN A 37 1.49 2.25 3.51
N THR A 38 1.13 2.70 2.30
CA THR A 38 -0.09 2.25 1.62
C THR A 38 0.00 0.77 1.24
N GLU A 39 1.17 0.31 0.78
CA GLU A 39 1.40 -1.11 0.45
C GLU A 39 1.25 -2.02 1.68
N VAL A 40 1.66 -1.58 2.87
CA VAL A 40 1.47 -2.35 4.11
C VAL A 40 -0.02 -2.62 4.37
N ALA A 41 -0.89 -1.63 4.13
CA ALA A 41 -2.33 -1.82 4.24
C ALA A 41 -2.86 -2.80 3.18
N THR A 42 -2.34 -2.72 1.94
CA THR A 42 -2.65 -3.64 0.84
C THR A 42 -2.35 -5.09 1.23
N PHE A 43 -1.18 -5.37 1.81
CA PHE A 43 -0.84 -6.72 2.29
C PHE A 43 -1.78 -7.22 3.40
N GLY A 44 -2.26 -6.33 4.27
CA GLY A 44 -3.28 -6.65 5.27
C GLY A 44 -4.58 -7.16 4.64
N VAL A 45 -5.05 -6.48 3.58
CA VAL A 45 -6.23 -6.91 2.80
C VAL A 45 -5.99 -8.25 2.10
N CYS A 46 -4.79 -8.48 1.54
CA CYS A 46 -4.44 -9.76 0.93
C CYS A 46 -4.53 -10.93 1.91
N PHE A 47 -4.06 -10.76 3.15
CA PHE A 47 -4.19 -11.80 4.17
C PHE A 47 -5.64 -12.06 4.60
N ILE A 48 -6.49 -11.04 4.59
CA ILE A 48 -7.93 -11.19 4.83
C ILE A 48 -8.57 -12.03 3.71
N PHE A 49 -8.30 -11.71 2.44
CA PHE A 49 -8.83 -12.52 1.33
C PHE A 49 -8.31 -13.96 1.33
N LEU A 50 -7.05 -14.16 1.72
CA LEU A 50 -6.49 -15.49 1.89
C LEU A 50 -7.18 -16.28 3.02
N ALA A 51 -7.52 -15.63 4.13
CA ALA A 51 -8.22 -16.26 5.25
C ALA A 51 -9.67 -16.65 4.91
N TYR A 52 -10.31 -15.93 3.97
CA TYR A 52 -11.66 -16.24 3.48
C TYR A 52 -11.70 -17.17 2.25
N ASP A 53 -10.55 -17.65 1.78
CA ASP A 53 -10.43 -18.48 0.57
C ASP A 53 -10.97 -17.80 -0.71
N GLU A 54 -10.95 -16.46 -0.74
CA GLU A 54 -11.45 -15.65 -1.86
C GLU A 54 -10.35 -15.44 -2.92
N ALA A 55 -9.94 -16.53 -3.58
CA ALA A 55 -8.80 -16.53 -4.51
C ALA A 55 -8.98 -15.59 -5.71
N LEU A 56 -10.21 -15.46 -6.23
CA LEU A 56 -10.49 -14.57 -7.36
C LEU A 56 -10.36 -13.09 -6.96
N ALA A 57 -10.84 -12.73 -5.77
CA ALA A 57 -10.67 -11.39 -5.21
C ALA A 57 -9.20 -11.09 -4.93
N LEU A 58 -8.47 -12.06 -4.34
CA LEU A 58 -7.05 -11.93 -4.04
C LEU A 58 -6.21 -11.65 -5.30
N MET A 59 -6.38 -12.45 -6.36
CA MET A 59 -5.60 -12.30 -7.58
C MET A 59 -5.88 -10.98 -8.30
N THR A 60 -7.14 -10.58 -8.39
CA THR A 60 -7.52 -9.31 -9.03
C THR A 60 -7.01 -8.12 -8.22
N PHE A 61 -7.12 -8.17 -6.89
CA PHE A 61 -6.62 -7.13 -6.01
C PHE A 61 -5.10 -6.98 -6.12
N ILE A 62 -4.33 -8.07 -6.10
CA ILE A 62 -2.87 -8.01 -6.26
C ILE A 62 -2.49 -7.47 -7.64
N ALA A 63 -3.14 -7.94 -8.71
CA ALA A 63 -2.83 -7.49 -10.07
C ALA A 63 -3.07 -5.98 -10.24
N VAL A 64 -4.21 -5.47 -9.78
CA VAL A 64 -4.54 -4.04 -9.87
C VAL A 64 -3.62 -3.21 -8.99
N ASN A 65 -3.33 -3.63 -7.75
CA ASN A 65 -2.42 -2.91 -6.88
C ASN A 65 -0.99 -2.87 -7.43
N ALA A 66 -0.49 -3.97 -8.01
CA ALA A 66 0.83 -3.98 -8.64
C ALA A 66 0.93 -2.96 -9.78
N ILE A 67 -0.11 -2.88 -10.63
CA ILE A 67 -0.19 -1.88 -11.71
C ILE A 67 -0.27 -0.46 -11.12
N LEU A 68 -1.10 -0.24 -10.11
CA LEU A 68 -1.23 1.07 -9.44
C LEU A 68 0.08 1.52 -8.80
N SER A 69 0.80 0.61 -8.13
CA SER A 69 2.09 0.89 -7.51
C SER A 69 3.12 1.36 -8.55
N LEU A 70 3.19 0.67 -9.70
CA LEU A 70 4.05 1.10 -10.81
C LEU A 70 3.68 2.48 -11.36
N ILE A 71 2.39 2.75 -11.53
CA ILE A 71 1.91 4.06 -12.00
C ILE A 71 2.25 5.16 -10.97
N LEU A 72 2.04 4.89 -9.68
CA LEU A 72 2.32 5.84 -8.61
C LEU A 72 3.82 6.13 -8.49
N VAL A 73 4.68 5.11 -8.57
CA VAL A 73 6.14 5.33 -8.58
C VAL A 73 6.55 6.22 -9.75
N ARG A 74 6.02 5.97 -10.95
CA ARG A 74 6.29 6.85 -12.11
C ARG A 74 5.78 8.27 -11.89
N ALA A 75 4.59 8.42 -11.34
CA ALA A 75 4.01 9.73 -11.05
C ALA A 75 4.82 10.50 -10.00
N ILE A 76 5.38 9.80 -9.00
CA ILE A 76 6.24 10.39 -7.97
C ILE A 76 7.51 10.96 -8.59
N ILE A 77 8.21 10.17 -9.41
CA ILE A 77 9.47 10.59 -10.07
C ILE A 77 9.20 11.81 -10.95
N GLN A 78 8.16 11.76 -11.78
CA GLN A 78 7.80 12.87 -12.66
C GLN A 78 7.45 14.15 -11.87
N ASN A 79 6.74 14.02 -10.75
CA ASN A 79 6.40 15.20 -9.93
C ASN A 79 7.62 15.80 -9.22
N GLU A 80 8.59 14.97 -8.81
CA GLU A 80 9.87 15.46 -8.27
C GLU A 80 10.72 16.18 -9.32
N GLU A 81 10.66 15.75 -10.58
CA GLU A 81 11.32 16.45 -11.70
C GLU A 81 10.70 17.83 -11.95
N TYR A 82 9.37 17.94 -11.98
CA TYR A 82 8.67 19.22 -12.15
C TYR A 82 8.90 20.21 -11.01
N GLU A 83 8.91 19.75 -9.75
CA GLU A 83 9.21 20.62 -8.60
C GLU A 83 10.62 21.22 -8.70
N LYS A 84 11.63 20.42 -9.07
CA LYS A 84 13.00 20.90 -9.26
C LYS A 84 13.12 21.92 -10.38
N GLU A 85 12.36 21.78 -11.47
CA GLU A 85 12.38 22.72 -12.58
C GLU A 85 11.73 24.06 -12.18
N SER A 86 10.69 24.03 -11.35
CA SER A 86 10.03 25.25 -10.84
C SER A 86 10.84 26.04 -9.80
N ASP A 87 11.75 25.40 -9.07
CA ASP A 87 12.64 26.07 -8.10
C ASP A 87 13.81 26.83 -8.78
N ILE A 88 14.01 26.66 -10.09
CA ILE A 88 15.13 27.23 -10.86
C ILE A 88 14.71 28.48 -11.68
N GLU A 89 13.40 28.72 -11.88
CA GLU A 89 12.82 29.97 -12.46
C GLU A 89 12.57 31.06 -11.41
#